data_AF-A0A0F9UH18-F1
#
_entry.id   AF-A0A0F9UH18-F1
#
_cell.length_a   1.000
_cell.length_b   1.000
_cell.length_c   1.000
_cell.angle_alpha   90.00
_cell.angle_beta   90.00
_cell.angle_gamma   90.00
#
_symmetry.space_group_name_H-M   'P 1'
#
loop_
_entity.id
_entity.type
_entity.pdbx_description
1 polymer ?
#
loop_
_entity_poly.entity_id
_entity_poly.type
_entity_poly.pdbx_seq_one_letter_code
_entity_poly.pdbx_strand_id
1 'polypeptide(L)'
;MKSPPLCIKACFFLLFILSALFARTQTVQELQYSISRPELTEKERINILYTLSRELTYVDNIKSLEYAEEALTLATDINDIDGIGLATKKWTIR
;
A
#
# COMPACT_ATOMS: atom_id res chain seq x y z
N MET A 1 -21.42 -17.97 35.63
CA MET A 1 -20.42 -17.02 35.12
C MET A 1 -21.14 -15.79 34.60
N LYS A 2 -20.82 -14.59 35.10
CA LYS A 2 -21.47 -13.32 34.69
C LYS A 2 -20.79 -12.82 33.41
N SER A 3 -21.54 -12.62 32.34
CA SER A 3 -21.01 -12.05 31.09
C SER A 3 -20.44 -10.65 31.33
N PRO A 4 -19.29 -10.30 30.74
CA PRO A 4 -18.69 -8.99 30.95
C PRO A 4 -19.61 -7.87 30.44
N PRO A 5 -19.63 -6.71 31.10
CA PRO A 5 -20.48 -5.58 30.74
C PRO A 5 -20.21 -5.14 29.30
N LEU A 6 -21.27 -4.69 28.62
CA LEU A 6 -21.28 -4.35 27.19
C LEU A 6 -20.13 -3.38 26.80
N CYS A 7 -19.78 -2.47 27.70
CA CYS A 7 -18.70 -1.49 27.54
C CYS A 7 -17.31 -2.13 27.37
N ILE A 8 -17.00 -3.20 28.11
CA ILE A 8 -15.70 -3.88 28.03
C ILE A 8 -15.51 -4.53 26.66
N LYS A 9 -16.58 -5.16 26.14
CA LYS A 9 -16.55 -5.79 24.80
C LYS A 9 -16.35 -4.76 23.69
N ALA A 10 -17.00 -3.59 23.82
CA ALA A 10 -16.83 -2.49 22.87
C ALA A 10 -15.39 -1.94 22.89
N CYS A 11 -14.77 -1.79 24.07
CA CYS A 11 -13.38 -1.37 24.17
C CYS A 11 -12.41 -2.35 23.50
N PHE A 12 -12.59 -3.67 23.69
CA PHE A 12 -11.75 -4.67 22.99
C PHE A 12 -11.90 -4.59 21.48
N PHE A 13 -13.12 -4.38 20.97
CA PHE A 13 -13.35 -4.22 19.54
C PHE A 13 -12.72 -2.94 18.98
N LEU A 14 -12.80 -1.84 19.73
CA LEU A 14 -12.20 -0.56 19.34
C LEU A 14 -10.65 -0.65 19.32
N LEU A 15 -10.05 -1.32 20.30
CA LEU A 15 -8.61 -1.57 20.34
C LEU A 15 -8.14 -2.41 19.14
N PHE A 16 -8.95 -3.39 18.72
CA PHE A 16 -8.66 -4.20 17.53
C PHE A 16 -8.71 -3.39 16.23
N ILE A 17 -9.68 -2.48 16.08
CA ILE A 17 -9.75 -1.59 14.91
C ILE A 17 -8.54 -0.64 14.88
N LEU A 18 -8.15 -0.11 16.04
CA LEU A 18 -7.06 0.84 16.15
C LEU A 18 -5.72 0.19 15.78
N SER A 19 -5.44 -1.03 16.24
CA SER A 19 -4.20 -1.74 15.90
C SER A 19 -4.07 -2.03 14.40
N ALA A 20 -5.17 -2.32 13.71
CA ALA A 20 -5.18 -2.55 12.26
C ALA A 20 -4.82 -1.28 11.47
N LEU A 21 -5.25 -0.10 11.95
CA LEU A 21 -4.89 1.19 11.35
C LEU A 21 -3.39 1.50 11.53
N PHE A 22 -2.85 1.27 12.73
CA PHE A 22 -1.42 1.47 13.01
C PHE A 22 -0.54 0.54 12.17
N ALA A 23 -0.93 -0.72 11.99
CA ALA A 23 -0.19 -1.68 11.18
C ALA A 23 0.00 -1.20 9.74
N ARG A 24 -1.06 -0.66 9.10
CA ARG A 24 -0.98 -0.14 7.72
C ARG A 24 -0.03 1.04 7.59
N THR A 25 -0.10 2.00 8.53
CA THR A 25 0.78 3.18 8.50
C THR A 25 2.25 2.78 8.60
N GLN A 26 2.57 1.79 9.43
CA GLN A 26 3.93 1.27 9.55
C GLN A 26 4.41 0.63 8.25
N THR A 27 3.56 -0.16 7.58
CA THR A 27 3.86 -0.76 6.27
C THR A 27 4.16 0.30 5.20
N VAL A 28 3.37 1.37 5.13
CA VAL A 28 3.60 2.46 4.16
C VAL A 28 4.96 3.13 4.39
N GLN A 29 5.31 3.42 5.65
CA GLN A 29 6.60 4.03 5.98
C GLN A 29 7.78 3.12 5.62
N GLU A 30 7.68 1.83 5.90
CA GLU A 30 8.70 0.84 5.54
C GLU A 30 8.88 0.72 4.02
N LEU A 31 7.78 0.74 3.27
CA LEU A 31 7.83 0.71 1.81
C LEU A 31 8.43 2.00 1.22
N GLN A 32 8.07 3.16 1.77
CA GLN A 32 8.65 4.47 1.38
C GLN A 32 10.15 4.55 1.71
N TYR A 33 10.56 3.93 2.81
CA TYR A 33 11.97 3.82 3.13
C TYR A 33 12.69 2.85 2.18
N SER A 34 12.08 1.70 1.90
CA SER A 34 12.63 0.68 1.01
C SER A 34 12.91 1.23 -0.39
N ILE A 35 11.98 1.98 -0.98
CA ILE A 35 12.16 2.56 -2.33
C ILE A 35 13.30 3.57 -2.44
N SER A 36 13.67 4.22 -1.33
CA SER A 36 14.80 5.15 -1.28
C SER A 36 16.18 4.46 -1.33
N ARG A 37 16.21 3.12 -1.21
CA ARG A 37 17.46 2.36 -1.27
C ARG A 37 17.99 2.28 -2.70
N PRO A 38 19.30 2.54 -2.91
CA PRO A 38 19.91 2.50 -4.24
C PRO A 38 20.11 1.08 -4.77
N GLU A 39 20.04 0.06 -3.91
CA GLU A 39 20.35 -1.34 -4.25
C GLU A 39 19.19 -2.10 -4.89
N LEU A 40 18.01 -1.48 -5.03
CA LEU A 40 16.84 -2.13 -5.61
C LEU A 40 16.99 -2.33 -7.11
N THR A 41 16.68 -3.54 -7.57
CA THR A 41 16.45 -3.79 -9.00
C THR A 41 15.21 -3.02 -9.46
N GLU A 42 15.16 -2.72 -10.76
CA GLU A 42 14.00 -2.02 -11.35
C GLU A 42 12.70 -2.78 -11.13
N LYS A 43 12.73 -4.12 -11.19
CA LYS A 43 11.56 -4.97 -10.92
C LYS A 43 11.07 -4.89 -9.47
N GLU A 44 11.99 -4.86 -8.51
CA GLU A 44 11.63 -4.66 -7.10
C GLU A 44 11.06 -3.26 -6.87
N ARG A 45 11.64 -2.24 -7.52
CA ARG A 45 11.13 -0.87 -7.47
C ARG A 45 9.70 -0.77 -8.01
N ILE A 46 9.40 -1.39 -9.16
CA ILE A 46 8.05 -1.46 -9.73
C ILE A 46 7.07 -2.09 -8.74
N ASN A 47 7.44 -3.22 -8.12
CA ASN A 47 6.59 -3.90 -7.15
C ASN A 47 6.33 -3.06 -5.89
N ILE A 48 7.35 -2.37 -5.37
CA ILE A 48 7.21 -1.50 -4.19
C ILE A 48 6.32 -0.30 -4.53
N LEU A 49 6.55 0.36 -5.66
CA LEU A 49 5.71 1.47 -6.14
C LEU A 49 4.25 1.06 -6.29
N TYR A 50 4.00 -0.07 -6.93
CA TYR A 50 2.64 -0.60 -7.05
C TYR A 50 2.02 -0.90 -5.68
N THR A 51 2.79 -1.47 -4.75
CA THR A 51 2.29 -1.77 -3.40
C THR A 51 1.94 -0.48 -2.64
N LEU A 52 2.79 0.54 -2.70
CA LEU A 52 2.51 1.88 -2.15
C LEU A 52 1.23 2.48 -2.74
N SER A 53 1.05 2.35 -4.06
CA SER A 53 -0.18 2.82 -4.72
C SER A 53 -1.43 2.19 -4.10
N ARG A 54 -1.40 0.88 -3.80
CA ARG A 54 -2.54 0.16 -3.23
C ARG A 54 -2.82 0.57 -1.80
N GLU A 55 -1.80 0.65 -0.96
CA GLU A 55 -1.95 1.03 0.45
C GLU A 55 -2.50 2.46 0.59
N LEU A 56 -2.09 3.36 -0.30
CA LEU A 56 -2.51 4.76 -0.26
C LEU A 56 -3.85 5.03 -0.97
N THR A 57 -4.43 4.06 -1.67
CA THR A 57 -5.64 4.26 -2.51
C THR A 57 -6.79 4.95 -1.76
N TYR A 58 -7.01 4.61 -0.50
CA TYR A 58 -8.12 5.15 0.31
C TYR A 58 -7.68 6.20 1.33
N VAL A 59 -6.38 6.50 1.42
CA VAL A 59 -5.80 7.40 2.43
C VAL A 59 -5.28 8.68 1.76
N ASP A 60 -4.57 8.52 0.65
CA ASP A 60 -3.99 9.59 -0.16
C ASP A 60 -4.04 9.19 -1.64
N ASN A 61 -5.19 9.43 -2.28
CA ASN A 61 -5.43 9.00 -3.66
C ASN A 61 -4.50 9.72 -4.65
N ILE A 62 -4.04 10.93 -4.34
CA ILE A 62 -3.11 11.66 -5.21
C ILE A 62 -1.78 10.91 -5.22
N LYS A 63 -1.17 10.64 -4.06
CA LYS A 63 0.06 9.84 -3.99
C LYS A 63 -0.12 8.42 -4.51
N SER A 64 -1.30 7.85 -4.32
CA SER A 64 -1.65 6.55 -4.89
C SER A 64 -1.49 6.54 -6.41
N LEU A 65 -1.99 7.58 -7.09
CA LEU A 65 -1.87 7.71 -8.54
C LEU A 65 -0.43 8.00 -8.97
N GLU A 66 0.28 8.87 -8.26
CA GLU A 66 1.70 9.18 -8.54
C GLU A 66 2.58 7.92 -8.52
N TYR A 67 2.46 7.07 -7.49
CA TYR A 67 3.23 5.82 -7.44
C TYR A 67 2.81 4.81 -8.51
N ALA A 68 1.54 4.80 -8.92
CA ALA A 68 1.08 3.93 -10.02
C ALA A 68 1.61 4.42 -11.38
N GLU A 69 1.68 5.74 -11.58
CA GLU A 69 2.29 6.38 -12.76
C GLU A 69 3.79 6.06 -12.85
N GLU A 70 4.51 6.20 -11.74
CA GLU A 70 5.94 5.90 -11.68
C GLU A 70 6.20 4.41 -11.96
N ALA A 71 5.40 3.51 -11.38
CA ALA A 71 5.50 2.06 -11.63
C ALA A 71 5.27 1.73 -13.11
N LEU A 72 4.26 2.35 -13.73
CA LEU A 72 3.94 2.12 -15.14
C LEU A 72 5.05 2.63 -16.06
N THR A 73 5.59 3.82 -15.77
CA THR A 73 6.67 4.43 -16.55
C THR A 73 7.90 3.54 -16.52
N LEU A 74 8.35 3.15 -15.33
CA LEU A 74 9.52 2.30 -15.16
C LEU A 74 9.34 0.92 -15.82
N ALA A 75 8.16 0.30 -15.66
CA ALA A 75 7.86 -0.97 -16.30
C ALA A 75 7.87 -0.86 -17.84
N THR A 76 7.43 0.28 -18.37
CA THR A 76 7.46 0.54 -19.82
C THR A 76 8.89 0.74 -20.31
N ASP A 77 9.71 1.51 -19.58
CA ASP A 77 11.10 1.81 -19.94
C ASP A 77 11.95 0.55 -20.06
N ILE A 78 11.73 -0.42 -19.18
CA ILE A 78 12.48 -1.68 -19.14
C ILE A 78 11.80 -2.82 -19.92
N ASN A 79 10.65 -2.53 -20.54
CA ASN A 79 9.80 -3.50 -21.25
C ASN A 79 9.38 -4.70 -20.37
N ASP A 80 9.09 -4.46 -19.08
CA ASP A 80 8.55 -5.45 -18.15
C ASP A 80 7.04 -5.58 -18.31
N ILE A 81 6.63 -6.51 -19.17
CA ILE A 81 5.22 -6.78 -19.49
C ILE A 81 4.40 -7.11 -18.22
N ASP A 82 4.98 -7.82 -17.25
CA ASP A 82 4.32 -8.14 -15.99
C ASP A 82 4.06 -6.86 -15.17
N GLY A 83 5.08 -6.01 -15.08
CA GLY A 83 5.01 -4.71 -14.41
C GLY A 83 3.97 -3.76 -15.04
N ILE A 84 3.92 -3.71 -16.37
CA ILE A 84 2.90 -2.95 -17.11
C ILE A 84 1.50 -3.47 -16.77
N GLY A 85 1.29 -4.79 -16.81
CA GLY A 85 0.01 -5.40 -16.45
C GLY A 85 -0.40 -5.15 -15.00
N LEU A 86 0.57 -5.07 -14.08
CA LEU A 86 0.35 -4.76 -12.68
C LEU A 86 -0.11 -3.30 -12.50
N ALA A 87 0.62 -2.34 -13.08
CA ALA A 87 0.39 -0.91 -12.92
C ALA A 87 -0.86 -0.41 -13.67
N THR A 88 -1.15 -0.94 -14.86
CA THR A 88 -2.33 -0.56 -15.67
C THR A 88 -3.66 -0.89 -15.00
N LYS A 89 -3.72 -1.89 -14.11
CA LYS A 89 -4.94 -2.23 -13.35
C LYS A 89 -5.51 -1.06 -12.55
N LYS A 90 -4.68 -0.11 -12.12
CA LYS A 90 -5.15 1.07 -11.37
C LYS A 90 -5.92 2.05 -12.27
N TRP A 91 -5.56 2.12 -13.54
CA TRP A 91 -6.17 3.02 -14.53
C TRP A 91 -7.50 2.55 -15.07
N THR A 92 -7.76 1.24 -15.01
CA THR A 92 -9.02 0.63 -15.48
C THR A 92 -10.20 0.86 -14.51
N ILE A 93 -9.94 1.41 -13.31
CA ILE A 93 -10.93 1.60 -12.24
C ILE A 93 -11.23 3.10 -12.03
N ARG A 94 -10.87 3.97 -12.99
CA ARG A 94 -11.19 5.40 -12.96
C ARG A 94 -12.59 5.67 -13.50
#